data_AF-A0A397C157-F1
#
_entry.id   AF-A0A397C157-F1
#
_cell.length_a   1.000
_cell.length_b   1.000
_cell.length_c   1.000
_cell.angle_alpha   90.00
_cell.angle_beta   90.00
_cell.angle_gamma   90.00
#
_symmetry.space_group_name_H-M   'P 1'
#
loop_
_entity.id
_entity.type
_entity.pdbx_description
1 polymer ?
#
loop_
_entity_poly.entity_id
_entity_poly.type
_entity_poly.pdbx_seq_one_letter_code
_entity_poly.pdbx_strand_id
1 'polypeptide(L)'
;VDLAGSERQSKTGATGDRLQEANKINLSLSALGNVISALVDGKSKHIPYRDSKLTRLLQDSLGGNTKTVMIANCGPADYNYEETLTTLRYARTP
;
A
#
# COMPACT_ATOMS: atom_id res chain seq x y z
N VAL A 1 -12.80 0.36 -0.84
CA VAL A 1 -12.13 -0.07 0.40
C VAL A 1 -11.40 1.13 0.95
N ASP A 2 -11.57 1.44 2.23
CA ASP A 2 -10.83 2.51 2.90
C ASP A 2 -9.61 1.92 3.61
N LEU A 3 -8.43 2.48 3.37
CA LEU A 3 -7.15 1.94 3.83
C LEU A 3 -6.52 2.89 4.84
N ALA A 4 -5.87 2.31 5.86
CA ALA A 4 -5.01 3.10 6.74
C ALA A 4 -3.85 3.71 5.94
N GLY A 5 -3.37 4.87 6.40
CA GLY A 5 -2.24 5.57 5.78
C GLY A 5 -0.90 5.00 6.21
N SER A 6 0.10 5.07 5.32
CA SER A 6 1.48 4.78 5.70
C SER A 6 2.01 5.88 6.61
N GLU A 7 2.69 5.51 7.69
CA GLU A 7 3.23 6.45 8.67
C GLU A 7 4.66 6.13 9.06
N ARG A 8 5.46 7.17 9.31
CA ARG A 8 6.86 7.05 9.76
C ARG A 8 6.95 7.38 11.24
N GLN A 9 7.55 6.50 12.03
CA GLN A 9 7.77 6.72 13.46
C GLN A 9 8.48 8.05 13.75
N SER A 10 9.44 8.44 12.91
CA SER A 10 10.17 9.71 13.04
C SER A 10 9.30 10.95 12.90
N LYS A 11 8.14 10.86 12.25
CA LYS A 11 7.18 11.96 12.11
C LYS A 11 6.07 11.92 13.16
N THR A 12 5.63 10.73 13.55
CA THR A 12 4.50 10.56 14.47
C THR A 12 4.91 10.54 15.93
N GLY A 13 6.17 10.21 16.23
CA GLY A 13 6.63 10.00 17.60
C GLY A 13 5.93 8.82 18.29
N ALA A 14 5.32 7.90 17.52
CA ALA A 14 4.56 6.79 18.06
C ALA A 14 5.45 5.84 18.88
N THR A 15 4.96 5.44 20.06
CA THR A 15 5.62 4.53 20.99
C THR A 15 4.65 3.45 21.47
N GLY A 16 5.19 2.38 22.08
CA GLY A 16 4.39 1.29 22.65
C GLY A 16 3.45 0.64 21.64
N ASP A 17 2.18 0.50 22.02
CA ASP A 17 1.14 -0.14 21.21
C ASP A 17 0.90 0.58 19.88
N ARG A 18 1.01 1.91 19.87
CA ARG A 18 0.82 2.72 18.66
C ARG A 18 1.90 2.43 17.62
N LEU A 19 3.14 2.19 18.05
CA LEU A 19 4.21 1.79 17.15
C LEU A 19 3.97 0.38 16.58
N GLN A 20 3.45 -0.54 17.38
CA GLN A 20 3.12 -1.88 16.90
C GLN A 20 1.98 -1.85 15.87
N GLU A 21 0.98 -0.98 16.08
CA GLU A 21 -0.09 -0.73 15.12
C GLU A 21 0.47 -0.15 13.81
N ALA A 22 1.29 0.90 13.89
CA ALA A 22 1.95 1.53 12.75
C ALA A 22 2.73 0.51 11.89
N ASN A 23 3.48 -0.38 12.56
CA ASN A 23 4.24 -1.43 11.89
C ASN A 23 3.32 -2.41 11.15
N LYS A 24 2.19 -2.81 11.74
CA LYS A 24 1.21 -3.69 11.08
C LYS A 24 0.54 -3.01 9.89
N ILE A 25 0.20 -1.74 10.02
CA ILE A 25 -0.37 -0.93 8.92
C ILE A 25 0.62 -0.89 7.75
N ASN A 26 1.85 -0.46 8.00
CA ASN A 26 2.89 -0.37 6.98
C ASN A 26 3.21 -1.72 6.31
N LEU A 27 3.22 -2.81 7.08
CA LEU A 27 3.42 -4.15 6.54
C LEU A 27 2.31 -4.54 5.56
N SER A 28 1.04 -4.27 5.91
CA SER A 28 -0.10 -4.58 5.03
C SER A 28 -0.10 -3.75 3.74
N LEU A 29 0.28 -2.47 3.81
CA LEU A 29 0.42 -1.59 2.65
C LEU A 29 1.59 -1.98 1.75
N SER A 30 2.70 -2.45 2.35
CA SER A 30 3.86 -2.96 1.59
C SER A 30 3.50 -4.24 0.84
N ALA A 31 2.78 -5.16 1.48
CA ALA A 31 2.27 -6.37 0.82
C ALA A 31 1.35 -6.03 -0.36
N LEU A 32 0.48 -5.03 -0.20
CA LEU A 32 -0.36 -4.53 -1.29
C LEU A 32 0.50 -3.99 -2.45
N GLY A 33 1.60 -3.28 -2.15
CA GLY A 33 2.54 -2.80 -3.15
C GLY A 33 3.25 -3.91 -3.93
N ASN A 34 3.64 -4.98 -3.23
CA ASN A 34 4.22 -6.16 -3.87
C ASN A 34 3.23 -6.83 -4.83
N VAL A 35 1.95 -6.93 -4.43
CA VAL A 35 0.87 -7.47 -5.29
C VAL A 35 0.68 -6.63 -6.55
N ILE A 36 0.55 -5.31 -6.42
CA ILE A 36 0.39 -4.42 -7.58
C ILE A 36 1.61 -4.47 -8.48
N SER A 37 2.82 -4.45 -7.91
CA SER A 37 4.07 -4.53 -8.69
C SER A 37 4.18 -5.83 -9.47
N ALA A 38 3.81 -6.96 -8.86
CA ALA A 38 3.79 -8.26 -9.52
C ALA A 38 2.74 -8.33 -10.65
N LEU A 39 1.57 -7.72 -10.45
CA LEU A 39 0.52 -7.64 -11.48
C LEU A 39 0.94 -6.80 -12.68
N VAL A 40 1.64 -5.69 -12.42
CA VAL A 40 2.10 -4.75 -13.45
C VAL A 40 3.29 -5.29 -14.25
N ASP A 41 4.26 -5.94 -13.59
CA ASP A 41 5.45 -6.49 -14.28
C ASP A 41 5.05 -7.57 -15.30
N GLY A 42 3.92 -8.25 -15.11
CA GLY A 42 3.35 -9.22 -16.06
C GLY A 42 4.18 -10.50 -16.26
N LYS A 43 5.40 -10.56 -15.70
CA LYS A 43 6.31 -11.72 -15.73
C LYS A 43 6.18 -12.58 -14.47
N SER A 44 5.53 -12.06 -13.44
CA SER A 44 5.34 -12.77 -12.17
C SER A 44 4.34 -13.90 -12.35
N LYS A 45 4.83 -15.16 -12.35
CA LYS A 45 3.98 -16.36 -12.41
C LYS A 45 3.09 -16.51 -11.19
N HIS A 46 3.50 -15.96 -10.06
CA HIS A 46 2.77 -15.99 -8.80
C HIS A 46 2.61 -14.59 -8.23
N ILE A 47 1.38 -14.22 -7.88
CA ILE A 47 1.07 -12.95 -7.22
C ILE A 47 0.93 -13.19 -5.71
N PRO A 48 1.66 -12.46 -4.85
CA PRO A 48 1.78 -12.74 -3.42
C PRO A 48 0.58 -12.25 -2.61
N TYR A 49 -0.65 -12.59 -3.00
CA TYR A 49 -1.85 -12.18 -2.26
C TYR A 49 -1.87 -12.66 -0.81
N ARG A 50 -1.11 -13.71 -0.48
CA ARG A 50 -1.09 -14.35 0.84
C ARG A 50 -0.24 -13.62 1.88
N ASP A 51 0.57 -12.64 1.48
CA ASP A 51 1.48 -11.92 2.37
C ASP A 51 0.76 -11.09 3.46
N SER A 52 -0.49 -10.73 3.23
CA SER A 52 -1.32 -10.07 4.24
C SER A 52 -2.78 -10.48 4.16
N LYS A 53 -3.52 -10.32 5.26
CA LYS A 53 -4.99 -10.50 5.24
C LYS A 53 -5.67 -9.52 4.28
N LEU A 54 -5.14 -8.29 4.18
CA LEU A 54 -5.66 -7.26 3.28
C LEU A 54 -5.59 -7.69 1.82
N THR A 55 -4.41 -8.13 1.37
CA THR A 55 -4.19 -8.58 -0.02
C THR A 55 -4.97 -9.84 -0.37
N ARG A 56 -5.26 -10.72 0.61
CA ARG A 56 -6.14 -11.88 0.41
C ARG A 56 -7.58 -11.46 0.15
N LEU A 57 -8.08 -10.47 0.88
CA LEU A 57 -9.44 -9.95 0.68
C LEU A 57 -9.57 -9.18 -0.65
N LEU A 58 -8.50 -8.49 -1.05
CA LEU A 58 -8.46 -7.69 -2.28
C LEU A 58 -8.10 -8.50 -3.54
N GLN A 59 -7.86 -9.81 -3.42
CA GLN A 59 -7.43 -10.66 -4.53
C GLN A 59 -8.38 -10.58 -5.73
N ASP A 60 -9.69 -10.61 -5.49
CA ASP A 60 -10.69 -10.54 -6.58
C ASP A 60 -10.79 -9.15 -7.22
N SER A 61 -10.39 -8.10 -6.49
CA SER A 61 -10.33 -6.73 -7.01
C SER A 61 -9.04 -6.46 -7.80
N LEU A 62 -7.91 -6.97 -7.34
CA LEU A 62 -6.60 -6.70 -7.93
C LEU A 62 -6.19 -7.88 -8.81
N GLY A 63 -6.57 -7.87 -10.09
CA GLY A 63 -6.21 -8.92 -11.06
C GLY A 63 -7.27 -9.99 -11.30
N GLY A 64 -8.41 -9.91 -10.60
CA GLY A 64 -9.61 -10.72 -10.88
C GLY A 64 -10.54 -10.08 -11.93
N ASN A 65 -11.76 -10.62 -12.05
CA ASN A 65 -12.79 -10.10 -12.96
C ASN A 65 -13.58 -8.92 -12.36
N THR A 66 -12.87 -7.89 -11.93
CA THR A 66 -13.45 -6.70 -11.30
C THR A 66 -12.86 -5.44 -11.92
N LYS A 67 -13.69 -4.41 -12.13
CA LYS A 67 -13.20 -3.07 -12.44
C LYS A 67 -12.78 -2.40 -11.15
N THR A 68 -11.48 -2.14 -10.99
CA THR A 68 -10.94 -1.52 -9.77
C THR A 68 -10.38 -0.15 -10.09
N VAL A 69 -10.74 0.82 -9.24
CA VAL A 69 -10.24 2.18 -9.28
C VAL A 69 -9.47 2.43 -7.99
N MET A 70 -8.25 2.96 -8.12
CA MET A 70 -7.46 3.42 -7.00
C MET A 70 -7.53 4.95 -6.92
N ILE A 71 -7.84 5.48 -5.73
CA ILE A 71 -7.76 6.91 -5.43
C ILE A 71 -6.57 7.11 -4.49
N ALA A 72 -5.60 7.92 -4.92
CA ALA A 72 -4.36 8.16 -4.21
C ALA A 72 -4.39 9.54 -3.54
N ASN A 73 -4.42 9.57 -2.21
CA ASN A 73 -4.47 10.81 -1.43
C ASN A 73 -3.04 11.24 -1.04
N CYS A 74 -2.67 12.47 -1.39
CA CYS A 74 -1.38 13.07 -1.06
C CYS A 74 -1.57 14.42 -0.38
N GLY A 75 -0.67 14.77 0.54
CA GLY A 75 -0.66 16.08 1.19
C GLY A 75 0.17 17.09 0.39
N PRO A 76 -0.26 18.35 0.24
CA PRO A 76 0.44 19.34 -0.58
C PRO A 76 1.69 19.95 0.09
N ALA A 77 1.97 19.61 1.35
CA ALA A 77 3.05 20.23 2.12
C ALA A 77 4.42 19.62 1.77
N ASP A 78 5.45 20.48 1.67
CA ASP A 78 6.82 20.09 1.30
C ASP A 78 7.41 19.00 2.20
N TYR A 79 7.12 19.05 3.51
CA TYR A 79 7.62 18.03 4.43
C TYR A 79 7.05 16.63 4.15
N ASN A 80 5.97 16.51 3.36
CA ASN A 80 5.37 15.24 2.91
C ASN A 80 5.87 14.79 1.52
N TYR A 81 6.91 15.43 0.98
CA TYR A 81 7.42 15.13 -0.35
C TYR A 81 7.73 13.62 -0.54
N GLU A 82 8.42 13.01 0.43
CA GLU A 82 8.81 11.61 0.38
C GLU A 82 7.61 10.64 0.41
N GLU A 83 6.61 10.87 1.27
CA GLU A 83 5.39 10.06 1.27
C GLU A 83 4.59 10.27 -0.02
N THR A 84 4.47 11.51 -0.48
CA THR A 84 3.75 11.86 -1.72
C THR A 84 4.38 11.17 -2.93
N LEU A 85 5.71 11.21 -3.05
CA LEU A 85 6.43 10.53 -4.12
C LEU A 85 6.22 9.01 -4.06
N THR A 86 6.21 8.43 -2.86
CA THR A 86 5.94 7.00 -2.66
C THR A 86 4.53 6.65 -3.11
N THR A 87 3.51 7.41 -2.68
CA THR A 87 2.11 7.23 -3.08
C THR A 87 1.92 7.39 -4.58
N LEU A 88 2.57 8.36 -5.22
CA LEU A 88 2.49 8.57 -6.66
C LEU A 88 3.16 7.45 -7.46
N ARG A 89 4.34 6.97 -7.02
CA ARG A 89 5.00 5.81 -7.65
C ARG A 89 4.13 4.57 -7.57
N TYR A 90 3.41 4.42 -6.46
CA TYR A 90 2.49 3.33 -6.24
C TYR A 90 1.23 3.43 -7.12
N ALA A 91 0.65 4.62 -7.23
CA ALA A 91 -0.54 4.89 -8.04
C ALA A 91 -0.25 4.90 -9.55
N ARG A 92 1.01 5.13 -9.92
CA ARG A 92 1.47 5.09 -11.30
C ARG A 92 1.59 3.64 -11.78
N THR A 93 0.49 3.09 -12.26
CA THR A 93 0.54 2.01 -13.25
C THR A 93 1.14 2.54 -14.56
N PRO A 94 2.09 1.84 -15.21
CA PRO A 94 2.41 2.07 -16.60
C PRO A 94 1.25 1.71 -17.53
#